data_AF-A0A6A7AXQ1-F1
#
_entry.id   AF-A0A6A7AXQ1-F1
#
_cell.length_a   1.000
_cell.length_b   1.000
_cell.length_c   1.000
_cell.angle_alpha   90.00
_cell.angle_beta   90.00
_cell.angle_gamma   90.00
#
_symmetry.space_group_name_H-M   'P 1'
#
loop_
_entity.id
_entity.type
_entity.pdbx_description
1 polymer ?
#
loop_
_entity_poly.entity_id
_entity_poly.type
_entity_poly.pdbx_seq_one_letter_code
_entity_poly.pdbx_strand_id
1 'polypeptide(L)'
;MGEMGPNSSKPEPTDIKDLFEANDKVKNASLIIGGPLTEALQYIKNTKGPPKTVYAMLGTRTNDRNIMGRPQFNVGKDAESANAFLKKIVDERIQMLVVPTECCKGKDEKDPCPYVLERCQYKELLGKSPLMSRMVPWWGEETGQETLYHAFDWITATVVTRQDIFKWVPVKHKACLSGKSVTNTKFAKSTQPSTIFMAKPDYRYIDREKPVLWEELKRTFPRDGGLRIEK
;
A
#
# COMPACT_ATOMS: atom_id res chain seq x y z
N MET A 1 31.95 -8.92 -39.97
CA MET A 1 32.17 -8.45 -38.58
C MET A 1 31.18 -7.33 -38.33
N GLY A 2 30.23 -7.55 -37.43
CA GLY A 2 29.24 -6.56 -37.03
C GLY A 2 28.72 -6.99 -35.66
N GLU A 3 29.37 -6.50 -34.61
CA GLU A 3 28.92 -6.70 -33.24
C GLU A 3 27.65 -5.87 -33.02
N MET A 4 26.51 -6.56 -32.91
CA MET A 4 25.33 -5.96 -32.30
C MET A 4 25.55 -5.93 -30.79
N GLY A 5 25.99 -4.79 -30.28
CA GLY A 5 26.08 -4.54 -28.85
C GLY A 5 24.71 -4.70 -28.19
N PRO A 6 24.64 -5.33 -26.99
CA PRO A 6 23.38 -5.46 -26.27
C PRO A 6 22.90 -4.05 -25.90
N ASN A 7 21.69 -3.71 -26.36
CA ASN A 7 21.03 -2.46 -26.02
C ASN A 7 20.67 -2.49 -24.53
N SER A 8 21.63 -2.10 -23.68
CA SER A 8 21.46 -2.04 -22.23
C SER A 8 20.80 -0.71 -21.86
N SER A 9 19.53 -0.53 -22.25
CA SER A 9 18.72 0.51 -21.64
C SER A 9 18.39 0.05 -20.22
N LYS A 10 19.26 0.36 -19.26
CA LYS A 10 18.84 0.41 -17.85
C LYS A 10 17.63 1.34 -17.82
N PRO A 11 16.48 0.94 -17.26
CA PRO A 11 15.39 1.87 -17.04
C PRO A 11 15.96 3.04 -16.22
N GLU A 12 15.93 4.25 -16.78
CA GLU A 12 16.24 5.44 -15.99
C GLU A 12 15.24 5.51 -14.83
N PRO A 13 15.64 6.07 -13.66
CA PRO A 13 14.68 6.35 -12.60
C PRO A 13 13.52 7.14 -13.19
N THR A 14 12.31 6.59 -13.15
CA THR A 14 11.11 7.26 -13.67
C THR A 14 10.99 8.64 -13.02
N ASP A 15 11.05 9.72 -13.81
CA ASP A 15 10.83 11.06 -13.30
C ASP A 15 9.37 11.10 -12.78
N ILE A 16 9.13 11.74 -11.64
CA ILE A 16 7.77 11.90 -11.11
C ILE A 16 6.86 12.59 -12.13
N LYS A 17 7.42 13.39 -13.05
CA LYS A 17 6.69 13.97 -14.20
C LYS A 17 6.11 12.92 -15.13
N ASP A 18 6.80 11.81 -15.35
CA ASP A 18 6.29 10.72 -16.19
C ASP A 18 5.02 10.12 -15.59
N LEU A 19 4.93 10.06 -14.25
CA LEU A 19 3.72 9.64 -13.55
C LEU A 19 2.56 10.62 -13.74
N PHE A 20 2.84 11.92 -13.79
CA PHE A 20 1.81 12.93 -14.02
C PHE A 20 1.24 12.80 -15.43
N GLU A 21 2.12 12.67 -16.42
CA GLU A 21 1.71 12.49 -17.82
C GLU A 21 0.95 11.19 -18.04
N ALA A 22 1.37 10.10 -17.40
CA ALA A 22 0.68 8.82 -17.48
C ALA A 22 -0.73 8.93 -16.90
N ASN A 23 -0.90 9.58 -15.74
CA ASN A 23 -2.22 9.82 -15.14
C ASN A 23 -3.14 10.59 -16.07
N ASP A 24 -2.66 11.69 -16.64
CA ASP A 24 -3.47 12.57 -17.47
C ASP A 24 -3.90 11.92 -18.80
N LYS A 25 -3.24 10.84 -19.22
CA LYS A 25 -3.59 10.03 -20.39
C LYS A 25 -4.56 8.89 -20.08
N VAL A 26 -4.71 8.48 -18.81
CA VAL A 26 -5.55 7.34 -18.40
C VAL A 26 -6.89 7.80 -17.84
N LYS A 27 -7.98 7.41 -18.50
CA LYS A 27 -9.32 7.57 -17.94
C LYS A 27 -9.48 6.69 -16.71
N ASN A 28 -9.91 7.28 -15.60
CA ASN A 28 -10.10 6.60 -14.31
C ASN A 28 -8.80 6.04 -13.69
N ALA A 29 -7.70 6.77 -13.78
CA ALA A 29 -6.44 6.40 -13.14
C ALA A 29 -6.63 6.03 -11.66
N SER A 30 -5.91 5.00 -11.21
CA SER A 30 -5.84 4.57 -9.81
C SER A 30 -4.44 4.83 -9.28
N LEU A 31 -4.34 5.42 -8.09
CA LEU A 31 -3.06 5.67 -7.42
C LEU A 31 -2.88 4.69 -6.27
N ILE A 32 -1.77 3.95 -6.25
CA ILE A 32 -1.42 3.00 -5.19
C ILE A 32 -0.23 3.55 -4.41
N ILE A 33 -0.32 3.60 -3.08
CA ILE A 33 0.68 4.19 -2.21
C ILE A 33 1.08 3.20 -1.12
N GLY A 34 2.33 2.72 -1.18
CA GLY A 34 2.96 1.93 -0.11
C GLY A 34 3.82 2.75 0.86
N GLY A 35 4.23 3.95 0.45
CA GLY A 35 5.17 4.78 1.18
C GLY A 35 4.56 6.03 1.86
N PRO A 36 5.43 6.95 2.31
CA PRO A 36 5.03 8.29 2.78
C PRO A 36 4.25 9.08 1.72
N LEU A 37 3.53 10.11 2.17
CA LEU A 37 2.63 10.89 1.32
C LEU A 37 3.26 12.12 0.68
N THR A 38 4.58 12.31 0.80
CA THR A 38 5.29 13.49 0.27
C THR A 38 5.22 13.56 -1.25
N GLU A 39 5.59 12.48 -1.94
CA GLU A 39 5.54 12.38 -3.40
C GLU A 39 4.09 12.29 -3.90
N ALA A 40 3.23 11.58 -3.16
CA ALA A 40 1.80 11.52 -3.48
C ALA A 40 1.13 12.90 -3.43
N LEU A 41 1.55 13.78 -2.51
CA LEU A 41 1.10 15.17 -2.44
C LEU A 41 1.55 15.98 -3.65
N GLN A 42 2.78 15.78 -4.11
CA GLN A 42 3.23 16.42 -5.34
C GLN A 42 2.41 15.93 -6.55
N TYR A 43 2.18 14.63 -6.64
CA TYR A 43 1.37 14.03 -7.70
C TYR A 43 -0.04 14.62 -7.78
N ILE A 44 -0.79 14.61 -6.68
CA ILE A 44 -2.18 15.08 -6.69
C ILE A 44 -2.27 16.60 -6.93
N LYS A 45 -1.20 17.36 -6.63
CA LYS A 45 -1.14 18.82 -6.88
C LYS A 45 -0.83 19.16 -8.33
N ASN A 46 -0.09 18.31 -9.04
CA ASN A 46 0.46 18.63 -10.36
C ASN A 46 -0.23 17.87 -11.50
N THR A 47 -1.10 16.92 -11.21
CA THR A 47 -1.93 16.23 -12.22
C THR A 47 -3.12 17.11 -12.62
N LYS A 48 -3.47 17.13 -13.92
CA LYS A 48 -4.61 17.95 -14.42
C LYS A 48 -5.94 17.34 -14.02
N GLY A 49 -6.02 16.01 -13.98
CA GLY A 49 -7.18 15.27 -13.49
C GLY A 49 -6.80 14.47 -12.24
N PRO A 50 -7.55 14.57 -11.12
CA PRO A 50 -7.26 13.74 -9.98
C PRO A 50 -7.48 12.26 -10.31
N PRO A 51 -6.75 11.34 -9.66
CA PRO A 51 -7.04 9.92 -9.78
C PRO A 51 -8.47 9.65 -9.32
N LYS A 52 -9.14 8.67 -9.94
CA LYS A 52 -10.50 8.27 -9.55
C LYS A 52 -10.50 7.65 -8.16
N THR A 53 -9.51 6.82 -7.87
CA THR A 53 -9.41 6.11 -6.60
C THR A 53 -7.95 6.03 -6.13
N VAL A 54 -7.76 6.25 -4.83
CA VAL A 54 -6.47 6.10 -4.16
C VAL A 54 -6.52 4.89 -3.24
N TYR A 55 -5.49 4.06 -3.29
CA TYR A 55 -5.30 2.89 -2.43
C TYR A 55 -4.02 3.12 -1.64
N ALA A 56 -4.08 3.08 -0.30
CA ALA A 56 -2.92 3.43 0.51
C ALA A 56 -2.73 2.50 1.71
N MET A 57 -1.48 2.10 1.94
CA MET A 57 -1.03 1.54 3.20
C MET A 57 -0.79 2.71 4.16
N LEU A 58 -1.73 2.95 5.07
CA LEU A 58 -1.68 4.15 5.90
C LEU A 58 -2.39 3.98 7.24
N GLY A 59 -1.78 4.57 8.27
CA GLY A 59 -2.43 4.76 9.55
C GLY A 59 -2.73 3.47 10.33
N THR A 60 -3.54 3.66 11.36
CA THR A 60 -4.03 2.62 12.26
C THR A 60 -5.32 3.09 12.91
N ARG A 61 -6.23 2.15 13.23
CA ARG A 61 -7.44 2.42 14.01
C ARG A 61 -7.28 2.08 15.48
N THR A 62 -6.37 1.18 15.82
CA THR A 62 -6.10 0.80 17.20
C THR A 62 -4.88 1.58 17.73
N ASN A 63 -4.69 1.59 19.05
CA ASN A 63 -3.48 2.17 19.64
C ASN A 63 -2.27 1.22 19.54
N ASP A 64 -2.43 0.08 18.86
CA ASP A 64 -1.46 -1.01 18.71
C ASP A 64 -0.40 -0.64 17.65
N ARG A 65 0.26 0.47 17.93
CA ARG A 65 1.34 1.02 17.11
C ARG A 65 2.58 0.14 17.30
N ASN A 66 3.37 -0.03 16.23
CA ASN A 66 4.71 -0.61 16.31
C ASN A 66 5.62 0.07 17.36
N ILE A 67 5.30 1.32 17.75
CA ILE A 67 5.92 2.05 18.85
C ILE A 67 4.84 2.87 19.56
N MET A 68 4.63 2.61 20.86
CA MET A 68 3.64 3.32 21.69
C MET A 68 3.85 4.85 21.59
N GLY A 69 2.79 5.60 21.29
CA GLY A 69 2.86 7.06 21.15
C GLY A 69 3.35 7.61 19.80
N ARG A 70 3.95 6.80 18.92
CA ARG A 70 4.43 7.28 17.60
C ARG A 70 3.37 7.14 16.49
N PRO A 71 3.36 8.04 15.48
CA PRO A 71 2.56 7.86 14.26
C PRO A 71 2.88 6.55 13.54
N GLN A 72 1.95 6.05 12.70
CA GLN A 72 2.26 4.99 11.74
C GLN A 72 3.39 5.48 10.80
N PHE A 73 4.27 4.58 10.36
CA PHE A 73 5.52 4.94 9.68
C PHE A 73 5.36 5.91 8.50
N ASN A 74 4.43 5.63 7.57
CA ASN A 74 4.19 6.47 6.39
C ASN A 74 3.64 7.86 6.77
N VAL A 75 2.82 7.96 7.81
CA VAL A 75 2.37 9.25 8.37
C VAL A 75 3.50 9.96 9.10
N GLY A 76 4.30 9.22 9.86
CA GLY A 76 5.33 9.76 10.75
C GLY A 76 6.55 10.31 10.02
N LYS A 77 6.84 9.81 8.83
CA LYS A 77 7.96 10.27 8.02
C LYS A 77 7.76 11.70 7.51
N ASP A 78 6.52 12.11 7.22
CA ASP A 78 6.15 13.48 6.88
C ASP A 78 4.66 13.74 7.21
N ALA A 79 4.40 14.15 8.45
CA ALA A 79 3.05 14.32 8.96
C ALA A 79 2.33 15.54 8.36
N GLU A 80 3.07 16.56 7.92
CA GLU A 80 2.52 17.74 7.27
C GLU A 80 2.02 17.41 5.87
N SER A 81 2.86 16.74 5.06
CA SER A 81 2.46 16.26 3.74
C SER A 81 1.32 15.25 3.83
N ALA A 82 1.34 14.36 4.83
CA ALA A 82 0.25 13.41 5.04
C ALA A 82 -1.09 14.10 5.30
N ASN A 83 -1.12 15.09 6.19
CA ASN A 83 -2.32 15.85 6.47
C ASN A 83 -2.77 16.70 5.27
N ALA A 84 -1.83 17.32 4.55
CA ALA A 84 -2.14 18.11 3.36
C ALA A 84 -2.72 17.23 2.23
N PHE A 85 -2.17 16.04 2.02
CA PHE A 85 -2.68 15.07 1.05
C PHE A 85 -4.10 14.64 1.40
N LEU A 86 -4.34 14.23 2.65
CA LEU A 86 -5.65 13.78 3.10
C LEU A 86 -6.71 14.88 3.03
N LYS A 87 -6.34 16.14 3.26
CA LYS A 87 -7.24 17.29 3.02
C LYS A 87 -7.62 17.39 1.55
N LYS A 88 -6.65 17.33 0.64
CA LYS A 88 -6.91 17.41 -0.80
C LYS A 88 -7.81 16.28 -1.31
N ILE A 89 -7.65 15.06 -0.79
CA ILE A 89 -8.56 13.93 -1.06
C ILE A 89 -10.01 14.26 -0.68
N VAL A 90 -10.22 14.90 0.48
CA VAL A 90 -11.57 15.29 0.94
C VAL A 90 -12.11 16.45 0.12
N ASP A 91 -11.30 17.50 -0.09
CA ASP A 91 -11.69 18.72 -0.79
C ASP A 91 -12.09 18.42 -2.25
N GLU A 92 -11.34 17.55 -2.92
CA GLU A 92 -11.60 17.13 -4.31
C GLU A 92 -12.55 15.92 -4.41
N ARG A 93 -13.05 15.43 -3.27
CA ARG A 93 -13.97 14.29 -3.17
C ARG A 93 -13.45 13.03 -3.87
N ILE A 94 -12.15 12.79 -3.81
CA ILE A 94 -11.51 11.61 -4.37
C ILE A 94 -11.77 10.42 -3.45
N GLN A 95 -12.19 9.29 -4.01
CA GLN A 95 -12.35 8.07 -3.22
C GLN A 95 -10.98 7.55 -2.78
N MET A 96 -10.83 7.26 -1.49
CA MET A 96 -9.62 6.67 -0.94
C MET A 96 -9.94 5.44 -0.10
N LEU A 97 -9.25 4.32 -0.37
CA LEU A 97 -9.28 3.10 0.42
C LEU A 97 -7.95 2.95 1.17
N VAL A 98 -8.05 2.88 2.49
CA VAL A 98 -6.89 2.78 3.38
C VAL A 98 -6.81 1.40 4.00
N VAL A 99 -5.67 0.74 3.80
CA VAL A 99 -5.30 -0.49 4.50
C VAL A 99 -4.45 -0.10 5.71
N PRO A 100 -4.99 -0.18 6.94
CA PRO A 100 -4.25 0.18 8.13
C PRO A 100 -3.32 -0.96 8.57
N THR A 101 -2.34 -0.62 9.40
CA THR A 101 -1.29 -1.54 9.88
C THR A 101 -1.85 -2.86 10.42
N GLU A 102 -2.90 -2.80 11.23
CA GLU A 102 -3.51 -3.97 11.86
C GLU A 102 -4.16 -4.96 10.88
N CYS A 103 -4.45 -4.54 9.64
CA CYS A 103 -4.97 -5.41 8.58
C CYS A 103 -3.87 -6.17 7.82
N CYS A 104 -2.60 -5.85 8.07
CA CYS A 104 -1.46 -6.52 7.45
C CYS A 104 -0.56 -7.20 8.47
N LYS A 105 -0.41 -6.62 9.67
CA LYS A 105 0.49 -7.14 10.71
C LYS A 105 -0.23 -7.99 11.77
N GLY A 106 -1.41 -7.56 12.21
CA GLY A 106 -2.01 -8.07 13.44
C GLY A 106 -2.05 -7.00 14.52
N LYS A 107 -2.48 -7.38 15.72
CA LYS A 107 -2.37 -6.51 16.91
C LYS A 107 -0.97 -6.57 17.49
N ASP A 108 -0.40 -7.77 17.56
CA ASP A 108 0.94 -8.06 18.06
C ASP A 108 1.43 -9.41 17.48
N GLU A 109 2.60 -9.86 17.94
CA GLU A 109 3.19 -11.13 17.49
C GLU A 109 2.39 -12.38 17.94
N LYS A 110 1.56 -12.27 18.97
CA LYS A 110 0.74 -13.37 19.51
C LYS A 110 -0.63 -13.45 18.84
N ASP A 111 -1.12 -12.35 18.29
CA ASP A 111 -2.36 -12.25 17.51
C ASP A 111 -2.07 -11.62 16.13
N PRO A 112 -1.34 -12.32 15.25
CA PRO A 112 -0.99 -11.82 13.93
C PRO A 112 -2.22 -11.76 13.02
N CYS A 113 -2.18 -10.87 12.03
CA CYS A 113 -3.20 -10.85 10.99
C CYS A 113 -3.13 -12.17 10.19
N PRO A 114 -4.26 -12.80 9.82
CA PRO A 114 -4.24 -14.02 9.00
C PRO A 114 -3.52 -13.89 7.65
N TYR A 115 -3.37 -12.66 7.13
CA TYR A 115 -2.62 -12.37 5.90
C TYR A 115 -1.10 -12.30 6.09
N VAL A 116 -0.58 -12.35 7.32
CA VAL A 116 0.85 -12.50 7.54
C VAL A 116 1.30 -13.83 6.95
N LEU A 117 2.39 -13.77 6.16
CA LEU A 117 2.91 -14.93 5.47
C LEU A 117 4.00 -15.58 6.30
N GLU A 118 3.83 -16.86 6.59
CA GLU A 118 4.89 -17.68 7.18
C GLU A 118 5.99 -17.98 6.16
N ARG A 119 7.16 -18.38 6.66
CA ARG A 119 8.32 -18.73 5.83
C ARG A 119 8.02 -19.74 4.72
N CYS A 120 7.23 -20.78 5.01
CA CYS A 120 6.85 -21.76 3.99
C CYS A 120 5.96 -21.14 2.90
N GLN A 121 5.05 -20.25 3.29
CA GLN A 121 4.10 -19.60 2.41
C GLN A 121 4.80 -18.61 1.46
N TYR A 122 5.61 -17.68 1.97
CA TYR A 122 6.27 -16.75 1.06
C TYR A 122 7.32 -17.46 0.19
N LYS A 123 7.95 -18.55 0.64
CA LYS A 123 8.80 -19.39 -0.23
C LYS A 123 8.02 -19.99 -1.40
N GLU A 124 6.79 -20.47 -1.17
CA GLU A 124 5.92 -20.97 -2.24
C GLU A 124 5.55 -19.87 -3.24
N LEU A 125 5.16 -18.68 -2.75
CA LEU A 125 4.79 -17.55 -3.61
C LEU A 125 5.97 -17.03 -4.43
N LEU A 126 7.11 -16.80 -3.77
CA LEU A 126 8.27 -16.15 -4.35
C LEU A 126 9.16 -17.12 -5.12
N GLY A 127 9.03 -18.43 -4.90
CA GLY A 127 9.84 -19.45 -5.59
C GLY A 127 9.75 -19.40 -7.11
N LYS A 128 8.69 -18.79 -7.66
CA LYS A 128 8.53 -18.53 -9.10
C LYS A 128 9.33 -17.34 -9.61
N SER A 129 9.84 -16.48 -8.73
CA SER A 129 10.67 -15.34 -9.05
C SER A 129 12.07 -15.52 -8.46
N PRO A 130 13.09 -15.87 -9.27
CA PRO A 130 14.47 -16.06 -8.79
C PRO A 130 15.03 -14.83 -8.06
N LEU A 131 14.61 -13.63 -8.44
CA LEU A 131 15.03 -12.39 -7.78
C LEU A 131 14.35 -12.25 -6.41
N MET A 132 13.02 -12.36 -6.35
CA MET A 132 12.28 -12.16 -5.09
C MET A 132 12.56 -13.25 -4.06
N SER A 133 12.73 -14.50 -4.51
CA SER A 133 13.12 -15.64 -3.66
C SER A 133 14.52 -15.48 -3.04
N ARG A 134 15.35 -14.55 -3.53
CA ARG A 134 16.62 -14.17 -2.89
C ARG A 134 16.47 -12.90 -2.04
N MET A 135 15.81 -11.87 -2.58
CA MET A 135 15.71 -10.57 -1.91
C MET A 135 14.93 -10.60 -0.60
N VAL A 136 13.79 -11.32 -0.55
CA VAL A 136 12.93 -11.32 0.63
C VAL A 136 13.54 -12.08 1.81
N PRO A 137 14.11 -13.30 1.64
CA PRO A 137 14.86 -13.94 2.71
C PRO A 137 16.02 -13.09 3.22
N TRP A 138 16.81 -12.50 2.32
CA TRP A 138 17.94 -11.66 2.70
C TRP A 138 17.49 -10.43 3.49
N TRP A 139 16.42 -9.75 3.06
CA TRP A 139 15.81 -8.68 3.85
C TRP A 139 15.33 -9.14 5.23
N GLY A 140 14.77 -10.35 5.31
CA GLY A 140 14.33 -10.96 6.58
C GLY A 140 15.51 -11.19 7.54
N GLU A 141 16.64 -11.68 7.03
CA GLU A 141 17.89 -11.87 7.80
C GLU A 141 18.44 -10.53 8.30
N GLU A 142 18.52 -9.51 7.44
CA GLU A 142 19.04 -8.18 7.79
C GLU A 142 18.16 -7.43 8.80
N THR A 143 16.86 -7.69 8.82
CA THR A 143 15.89 -7.00 9.68
C THR A 143 15.42 -7.82 10.88
N GLY A 144 15.88 -9.07 11.02
CA GLY A 144 15.45 -10.01 12.06
C GLY A 144 14.00 -10.51 11.91
N GLN A 145 13.42 -10.41 10.71
CA GLN A 145 12.04 -10.85 10.38
C GLN A 145 12.04 -12.12 9.53
N GLU A 146 12.81 -13.13 9.91
CA GLU A 146 13.02 -14.33 9.09
C GLU A 146 11.79 -15.26 9.02
N THR A 147 10.96 -15.25 10.06
CA THR A 147 9.86 -16.22 10.25
C THR A 147 8.54 -15.74 9.67
N LEU A 148 8.27 -14.44 9.76
CA LEU A 148 7.03 -13.81 9.35
C LEU A 148 7.31 -12.67 8.38
N TYR A 149 6.62 -12.69 7.25
CA TYR A 149 6.67 -11.63 6.26
C TYR A 149 5.35 -10.86 6.24
N HIS A 150 5.43 -9.59 6.65
CA HIS A 150 4.31 -8.66 6.62
C HIS A 150 4.23 -7.98 5.25
N ALA A 151 3.44 -8.53 4.34
CA ALA A 151 3.31 -8.06 2.95
C ALA A 151 2.47 -6.78 2.80
N PHE A 152 2.77 -5.74 3.57
CA PHE A 152 1.98 -4.50 3.70
C PHE A 152 1.55 -3.90 2.35
N ASP A 153 2.52 -3.62 1.49
CA ASP A 153 2.29 -2.92 0.23
C ASP A 153 1.66 -3.85 -0.82
N TRP A 154 2.00 -5.13 -0.79
CA TRP A 154 1.46 -6.11 -1.73
C TRP A 154 -0.02 -6.43 -1.44
N ILE A 155 -0.40 -6.53 -0.16
CA ILE A 155 -1.80 -6.61 0.26
C ILE A 155 -2.55 -5.36 -0.20
N THR A 156 -1.96 -4.17 -0.01
CA THR A 156 -2.56 -2.89 -0.46
C THR A 156 -2.76 -2.86 -1.97
N ALA A 157 -1.78 -3.29 -2.76
CA ALA A 157 -1.89 -3.37 -4.21
C ALA A 157 -2.99 -4.35 -4.66
N THR A 158 -3.20 -5.44 -3.93
CA THR A 158 -4.26 -6.44 -4.24
C THR A 158 -5.67 -5.85 -4.09
N VAL A 159 -5.86 -4.86 -3.22
CA VAL A 159 -7.16 -4.19 -3.02
C VAL A 159 -7.67 -3.52 -4.31
N VAL A 160 -6.79 -3.16 -5.23
CA VAL A 160 -7.18 -2.54 -6.51
C VAL A 160 -8.12 -3.46 -7.29
N THR A 161 -7.81 -4.76 -7.34
CA THR A 161 -8.61 -5.76 -8.06
C THR A 161 -9.60 -6.48 -7.14
N ARG A 162 -9.30 -6.60 -5.85
CA ARG A 162 -10.09 -7.36 -4.88
C ARG A 162 -10.37 -6.58 -3.62
N GLN A 163 -11.30 -5.63 -3.71
CA GLN A 163 -11.75 -4.84 -2.54
C GLN A 163 -12.51 -5.70 -1.52
N ASP A 164 -13.05 -6.85 -1.94
CA ASP A 164 -13.82 -7.79 -1.14
C ASP A 164 -12.99 -8.54 -0.08
N ILE A 165 -11.65 -8.51 -0.17
CA ILE A 165 -10.76 -9.10 0.85
C ILE A 165 -10.82 -8.38 2.21
N PHE A 166 -11.49 -7.22 2.27
CA PHE A 166 -11.74 -6.48 3.50
C PHE A 166 -13.19 -5.99 3.59
N LYS A 167 -13.66 -5.81 4.83
CA LYS A 167 -14.81 -4.96 5.10
C LYS A 167 -14.36 -3.52 5.29
N TRP A 168 -15.04 -2.59 4.65
CA TRP A 168 -14.70 -1.17 4.70
C TRP A 168 -15.58 -0.39 5.67
N VAL A 169 -15.02 0.68 6.26
CA VAL A 169 -15.80 1.68 7.00
C VAL A 169 -15.44 3.09 6.58
N PRO A 170 -16.41 4.01 6.49
CA PRO A 170 -16.11 5.41 6.28
C PRO A 170 -15.38 5.97 7.50
N VAL A 171 -14.32 6.74 7.24
CA VAL A 171 -13.51 7.37 8.28
C VAL A 171 -13.32 8.85 7.97
N LYS A 172 -13.03 9.63 9.02
CA LYS A 172 -12.52 10.99 8.92
C LYS A 172 -11.11 11.03 9.49
N HIS A 173 -10.28 11.92 8.95
CA HIS A 173 -8.94 12.16 9.48
C HIS A 173 -8.94 13.42 10.37
N LYS A 174 -8.02 13.47 11.33
CA LYS A 174 -7.78 14.64 12.19
C LYS A 174 -6.28 14.82 12.41
N ALA A 175 -5.78 16.01 12.08
CA ALA A 175 -4.42 16.42 12.42
C ALA A 175 -4.24 16.48 13.95
N CYS A 176 -3.14 15.93 14.44
CA CYS A 176 -2.64 16.17 15.78
C CYS A 176 -1.57 17.25 15.69
N LEU A 177 -1.69 18.27 16.55
CA LEU A 177 -0.81 19.45 16.51
C LEU A 177 0.08 19.49 17.75
N SER A 178 1.31 19.96 17.57
CA SER A 178 2.17 20.47 18.63
C SER A 178 2.52 21.91 18.28
N GLY A 179 1.90 22.87 18.97
CA GLY A 179 1.88 24.26 18.52
C GLY A 179 1.20 24.39 17.15
N LYS A 180 1.95 24.88 16.15
CA LYS A 180 1.47 25.05 14.76
C LYS A 180 1.79 23.86 13.84
N SER A 181 2.67 22.96 14.26
CA SER A 181 3.16 21.85 13.43
C SER A 181 2.29 20.62 13.57
N VAL A 182 2.07 19.92 12.45
CA VAL A 182 1.38 18.63 12.45
C VAL A 182 2.35 17.54 12.86
N THR A 183 2.02 16.81 13.93
CA THR A 183 2.88 15.73 14.46
C THR A 183 2.38 14.34 14.10
N ASN A 184 1.08 14.23 13.78
CA ASN A 184 0.44 12.96 13.43
C ASN A 184 -0.91 13.23 12.74
N THR A 185 -1.46 12.22 12.10
CA THR A 185 -2.85 12.20 11.65
C THR A 185 -3.56 10.97 12.22
N LYS A 186 -4.71 11.19 12.86
CA LYS A 186 -5.55 10.11 13.41
C LYS A 186 -6.76 9.88 12.51
N PHE A 187 -7.19 8.63 12.42
CA PHE A 187 -8.43 8.26 11.75
C PHE A 187 -9.48 7.87 12.78
N ALA A 188 -10.72 8.29 12.56
CA ALA A 188 -11.88 7.92 13.38
C ALA A 188 -13.04 7.54 12.49
N LYS A 189 -13.92 6.65 12.98
CA LYS A 189 -15.15 6.29 12.27
C LYS A 189 -15.95 7.56 11.95
N SER A 190 -16.41 7.68 10.70
CA SER A 190 -17.31 8.75 10.30
C SER A 190 -18.77 8.30 10.48
N THR A 191 -19.61 9.20 10.98
CA THR A 191 -21.07 9.07 10.98
C THR A 191 -21.72 9.82 9.81
N GLN A 192 -20.92 10.63 9.09
CA GLN A 192 -21.33 11.37 7.91
C GLN A 192 -20.72 10.74 6.65
N PRO A 193 -21.24 11.05 5.44
CA PRO A 193 -20.60 10.66 4.19
C PRO A 193 -19.11 11.03 4.20
N SER A 194 -18.27 10.09 3.76
CA SER A 194 -16.83 10.28 3.64
C SER A 194 -16.36 9.70 2.32
N THR A 195 -15.34 10.31 1.74
CA THR A 195 -14.62 9.77 0.58
C THR A 195 -13.48 8.84 0.99
N ILE A 196 -13.11 8.84 2.28
CA ILE A 196 -12.06 7.97 2.82
C ILE A 196 -12.71 6.80 3.55
N PHE A 197 -12.34 5.60 3.13
CA PHE A 197 -12.74 4.35 3.75
C PHE A 197 -11.50 3.60 4.25
N MET A 198 -11.63 2.93 5.38
CA MET A 198 -10.55 2.17 5.98
C MET A 198 -10.98 0.72 6.20
N ALA A 199 -10.09 -0.22 5.91
CA ALA A 199 -10.34 -1.63 6.16
C ALA A 199 -10.54 -1.90 7.67
N LYS A 200 -11.45 -2.83 7.98
CA LYS A 200 -11.69 -3.32 9.33
C LYS A 200 -10.75 -4.49 9.64
N PRO A 201 -10.09 -4.52 10.81
CA PRO A 201 -9.36 -5.68 11.31
C PRO A 201 -10.34 -6.75 11.83
N ASP A 202 -11.26 -7.22 10.98
CA ASP A 202 -12.16 -8.32 11.28
C ASP A 202 -11.43 -9.63 10.95
N TYR A 203 -10.63 -10.15 11.89
CA TYR A 203 -9.73 -11.28 11.63
C TYR A 203 -10.47 -12.57 11.28
N ARG A 204 -11.72 -12.75 11.72
CA ARG A 204 -12.55 -13.89 11.26
C ARG A 204 -12.91 -13.76 9.78
N TYR A 205 -13.23 -12.55 9.33
CA TYR A 205 -13.49 -12.28 7.93
C TYR A 205 -12.21 -12.40 7.10
N ILE A 206 -11.12 -11.76 7.54
CA ILE A 206 -9.83 -11.78 6.85
C ILE A 206 -9.31 -13.22 6.71
N ASP A 207 -9.42 -14.04 7.75
CA ASP A 207 -9.02 -15.46 7.67
C ASP A 207 -9.83 -16.23 6.61
N ARG A 208 -11.14 -15.99 6.55
CA ARG A 208 -12.00 -16.57 5.53
C ARG A 208 -11.66 -16.12 4.11
N GLU A 209 -11.25 -14.87 3.92
CA GLU A 209 -10.84 -14.33 2.62
C GLU A 209 -9.35 -14.60 2.30
N LYS A 210 -8.60 -15.25 3.19
CA LYS A 210 -7.18 -15.62 2.95
C LYS A 210 -6.96 -16.43 1.67
N PRO A 211 -7.80 -17.43 1.31
CA PRO A 211 -7.65 -18.15 0.05
C PRO A 211 -7.77 -17.22 -1.17
N VAL A 212 -8.63 -16.21 -1.09
CA VAL A 212 -8.79 -15.22 -2.15
C VAL A 212 -7.52 -14.39 -2.33
N LEU A 213 -6.99 -13.83 -1.24
CA LEU A 213 -5.73 -13.09 -1.28
C LEU A 213 -4.62 -13.96 -1.88
N TRP A 214 -4.51 -15.20 -1.41
CA TRP A 214 -3.50 -16.14 -1.85
C TRP A 214 -3.48 -16.37 -3.37
N GLU A 215 -4.65 -16.54 -3.98
CA GLU A 215 -4.77 -16.69 -5.43
C GLU A 215 -4.33 -15.44 -6.18
N GLU A 216 -4.64 -14.23 -5.69
CA GLU A 216 -4.17 -12.99 -6.32
C GLU A 216 -2.66 -12.82 -6.21
N LEU A 217 -2.07 -13.11 -5.04
CA LEU A 217 -0.62 -13.05 -4.86
C LEU A 217 0.09 -14.04 -5.81
N LYS A 218 -0.49 -15.22 -6.02
CA LYS A 218 0.02 -16.22 -6.98
C LYS A 218 -0.01 -15.75 -8.43
N ARG A 219 -0.96 -14.87 -8.79
CA ARG A 219 -1.08 -14.30 -10.15
C ARG A 219 -0.03 -13.25 -10.46
N THR A 220 0.52 -12.57 -9.44
CA THR A 220 1.60 -11.59 -9.60
C THR A 220 2.85 -12.21 -10.25
N PHE A 221 3.07 -13.52 -10.08
CA PHE A 221 4.16 -14.27 -10.69
C PHE A 221 3.62 -15.35 -11.63
N PRO A 222 3.28 -15.00 -12.90
CA PRO A 222 2.82 -15.98 -13.87
C PRO A 222 3.87 -17.08 -14.05
N ARG A 223 3.40 -18.34 -14.15
CA ARG A 223 4.25 -19.55 -14.16
C ARG A 223 5.12 -19.68 -15.41
N ASP A 224 4.81 -18.93 -16.46
CA ASP A 224 5.50 -18.98 -17.74
C ASP A 224 5.79 -17.55 -18.20
N GLY A 225 6.98 -17.33 -18.78
CA GLY A 225 7.50 -16.02 -19.22
C GLY A 225 6.74 -15.32 -20.35
N GLY A 226 5.41 -15.45 -20.41
CA GLY A 226 4.54 -14.71 -21.31
C GLY A 226 3.90 -13.53 -20.61
N LEU A 227 4.53 -12.36 -20.69
CA LEU A 227 3.78 -11.10 -20.70
C LEU A 227 2.86 -11.13 -21.91
N ARG A 228 1.63 -11.62 -21.75
CA ARG A 228 0.56 -11.36 -22.72
C ARG A 228 0.18 -9.90 -22.56
N ILE A 229 0.82 -9.05 -23.36
CA ILE A 229 0.31 -7.73 -23.65
C ILE A 229 -0.91 -7.95 -24.55
N GLU A 230 -2.10 -7.94 -23.97
CA GLU A 230 -3.32 -7.79 -24.76
C GLU A 230 -3.26 -6.40 -25.41
N LYS A 231 -3.27 -6.39 -26.75
CA LYS A 231 -3.34 -5.19 -27.59
C LYS A 231 -4.77 -4.69 -27.69
#